data_AF-A0AA50E1N7-F1
#
_entry.id   AF-A0AA50E1N7-F1
#
_cell.length_a   1.000
_cell.length_b   1.000
_cell.length_c   1.000
_cell.angle_alpha   90.00
_cell.angle_beta   90.00
_cell.angle_gamma   90.00
#
_symmetry.space_group_name_H-M   'P 1'
#
loop_
_entity.id
_entity.type
_entity.pdbx_description
1 polymer ?
#
loop_
_entity_poly.entity_id
_entity_poly.type
_entity_poly.pdbx_seq_one_letter_code
_entity_poly.pdbx_strand_id
1 'polypeptide(L)'
;MSVATSPLTLSESQNFILPGRHSWEDFKTIQAAMEQRSGLRITYFDEVIEFMTLGEYHESIKTIIGFLIEYYLFSQGIEFFQLVVQPVNRGRNRYRLSRMNPTTLVKKGAS
;
A
#
# COMPACT_ATOMS: atom_id res chain seq x y z
N MET A 1 27.52 -4.72 -32.38
CA MET A 1 26.26 -4.96 -31.64
C MET A 1 26.00 -3.73 -30.80
N SER A 2 25.00 -2.92 -31.12
CA SER A 2 24.69 -1.69 -30.38
C SER A 2 23.59 -2.02 -29.37
N VAL A 3 23.93 -2.00 -28.08
CA VAL A 3 22.96 -2.10 -27.00
C VAL A 3 22.28 -0.74 -26.88
N ALA A 4 21.03 -0.67 -27.29
CA ALA A 4 20.19 0.50 -27.08
C ALA A 4 19.90 0.62 -25.58
N THR A 5 20.66 1.48 -24.90
CA THR A 5 20.31 1.93 -23.55
C THR A 5 19.20 2.96 -23.69
N SER A 6 17.95 2.48 -23.76
CA SER A 6 16.79 3.36 -23.57
C SER A 6 16.90 3.99 -22.19
N PRO A 7 16.64 5.31 -22.04
CA PRO A 7 16.57 5.93 -20.73
C PRO A 7 15.52 5.18 -19.91
N LEU A 8 15.89 4.70 -18.72
CA LEU A 8 14.93 4.15 -17.77
C LEU A 8 14.00 5.30 -17.36
N THR A 9 12.84 5.40 -18.01
CA THR A 9 11.78 6.32 -17.61
C THR A 9 11.26 5.87 -16.26
N LEU A 10 11.87 6.40 -15.20
CA LEU A 10 11.64 6.13 -13.78
C LEU A 10 10.26 6.60 -13.27
N SER A 11 9.23 6.60 -14.13
CA SER A 11 7.89 7.10 -13.82
C SER A 11 6.80 6.05 -13.86
N GLU A 12 7.04 4.87 -14.45
CA GLU A 12 6.02 3.82 -14.56
C GLU A 12 6.27 2.69 -13.55
N SER A 13 5.25 2.38 -12.76
CA SER A 13 5.22 1.19 -11.89
C SER A 13 5.53 -0.04 -12.73
N GLN A 14 6.57 -0.77 -12.36
CA GLN A 14 6.94 -2.01 -13.01
C GLN A 14 6.13 -3.13 -12.38
N ASN A 15 5.50 -3.95 -13.22
CA ASN A 15 4.77 -5.14 -12.81
C ASN A 15 5.44 -6.36 -13.44
N PHE A 16 5.73 -7.36 -12.62
CA PHE A 16 6.30 -8.62 -13.06
C PHE A 16 5.60 -9.80 -12.38
N ILE A 17 5.08 -10.71 -13.19
CA ILE A 17 4.47 -11.95 -12.73
C ILE A 17 5.50 -13.06 -12.79
N LEU A 18 5.71 -13.77 -11.68
CA LEU A 18 6.61 -14.90 -11.64
C LEU A 18 6.04 -16.03 -12.50
N PRO A 19 6.81 -16.56 -13.47
CA PRO A 19 6.31 -17.61 -14.33
C PRO A 19 6.17 -18.93 -13.57
N GLY A 20 5.01 -19.58 -13.72
CA GLY A 20 4.72 -20.87 -13.11
C GLY A 20 3.61 -20.79 -12.08
N ARG A 21 3.42 -21.91 -11.36
CA ARG A 21 2.53 -22.02 -10.21
C ARG A 21 3.41 -22.21 -8.98
N HIS A 22 3.13 -21.44 -7.95
CA HIS A 22 3.92 -21.39 -6.73
C HIS A 22 3.05 -21.75 -5.55
N SER A 23 3.62 -22.51 -4.62
CA SER A 23 2.94 -22.78 -3.36
C SER A 23 2.97 -21.56 -2.44
N TRP A 24 2.15 -21.60 -1.41
CA TRP A 24 2.19 -20.61 -0.33
C TRP A 24 3.56 -20.58 0.39
N GLU A 25 4.23 -21.74 0.49
CA GLU A 25 5.57 -21.88 1.06
C GLU A 25 6.64 -21.18 0.23
N ASP A 26 6.56 -21.29 -1.10
CA ASP A 26 7.46 -20.59 -2.02
C ASP A 26 7.30 -19.08 -1.87
N PHE A 27 6.05 -18.61 -1.83
CA PHE A 27 5.76 -17.19 -1.59
C PHE A 27 6.35 -16.68 -0.28
N LYS A 28 6.16 -17.38 0.84
CA LYS A 28 6.72 -16.98 2.15
C LYS A 28 8.24 -16.89 2.11
N THR A 29 8.88 -17.83 1.41
CA THR A 29 10.35 -17.87 1.27
C THR A 29 10.84 -16.65 0.47
N ILE A 30 10.18 -16.35 -0.65
CA ILE A 30 10.48 -15.19 -1.49
C ILE A 30 10.20 -13.89 -0.72
N GLN A 31 9.09 -13.82 0.01
CA GLN A 31 8.71 -12.67 0.82
C GLN A 31 9.78 -12.35 1.88
N ALA A 32 10.25 -13.38 2.61
CA ALA A 32 11.30 -13.22 3.60
C ALA A 32 12.62 -12.74 2.98
N ALA A 33 12.99 -13.26 1.80
CA ALA A 33 14.18 -12.81 1.08
C ALA A 33 14.11 -11.34 0.61
N MET A 34 12.89 -10.81 0.44
CA MET A 34 12.65 -9.48 -0.13
C MET A 34 12.28 -8.43 0.92
N GLU A 35 12.12 -8.81 2.20
CA GLU A 35 11.67 -7.92 3.28
C GLU A 35 12.55 -6.67 3.48
N GLN A 36 13.83 -6.75 3.11
CA GLN A 36 14.78 -5.63 3.24
C GLN A 36 14.75 -4.61 2.09
N ARG A 37 13.95 -4.84 1.03
CA ARG A 37 13.89 -3.96 -0.14
C ARG A 37 12.71 -3.00 -0.06
N SER A 38 12.97 -1.72 0.21
CA SER A 38 11.94 -0.68 0.16
C SER A 38 11.46 -0.44 -1.28
N GLY A 39 10.16 -0.21 -1.45
CA GLY A 39 9.56 0.11 -2.76
C GLY A 39 9.20 -1.10 -3.62
N LEU A 40 9.40 -2.33 -3.13
CA LEU A 40 8.93 -3.56 -3.79
C LEU A 40 7.77 -4.15 -3.00
N ARG A 41 6.62 -4.31 -3.67
CA ARG A 41 5.47 -5.06 -3.16
C ARG A 41 5.44 -6.42 -3.82
N ILE A 42 5.11 -7.44 -3.02
CA ILE A 42 4.92 -8.82 -3.50
C ILE A 42 3.53 -9.27 -3.07
N THR A 43 2.78 -9.85 -3.99
CA THR A 43 1.42 -10.35 -3.82
C THR A 43 1.35 -11.83 -4.20
N TYR A 44 0.50 -12.58 -3.52
CA TYR A 44 0.22 -13.98 -3.81
C TYR A 44 -1.28 -14.17 -3.97
N PHE A 45 -1.69 -14.73 -5.11
CA PHE A 45 -3.09 -15.04 -5.39
C PHE A 45 -3.16 -16.20 -6.37
N ASP A 46 -3.93 -17.23 -6.03
CA ASP A 46 -4.18 -18.38 -6.91
C ASP A 46 -2.91 -19.01 -7.53
N GLU A 47 -1.94 -19.34 -6.66
CA GLU A 47 -0.63 -19.89 -7.04
C GLU A 47 0.25 -18.95 -7.90
N VAL A 48 -0.17 -17.71 -8.12
CA VAL A 48 0.58 -16.68 -8.83
C VAL A 48 1.25 -15.75 -7.85
N ILE A 49 2.54 -15.48 -8.07
CA ILE A 49 3.31 -14.46 -7.36
C ILE A 49 3.52 -13.27 -8.28
N GLU A 50 3.13 -12.09 -7.83
CA GLU A 50 3.29 -10.84 -8.55
C GLU A 50 4.22 -9.90 -7.77
N PHE A 51 5.10 -9.23 -8.52
CA PHE A 51 6.02 -8.20 -8.05
C PHE A 51 5.60 -6.86 -8.63
N MET A 52 5.51 -5.84 -7.79
CA MET A 52 5.16 -4.50 -8.21
C MET A 52 6.09 -3.48 -7.56
N THR A 53 6.69 -2.60 -8.35
CA THR A 53 7.40 -1.45 -7.80
C THR A 53 6.41 -0.36 -7.43
N LEU A 54 6.51 0.13 -6.19
CA LEU A 54 5.71 1.23 -5.67
C LEU A 54 6.46 2.53 -5.96
N GLY A 55 6.08 3.21 -7.04
CA GLY A 55 6.55 4.56 -7.34
C GLY A 55 5.80 5.63 -6.52
N GLU A 56 6.37 6.84 -6.44
CA GLU A 56 5.74 7.98 -5.76
C GLU A 56 4.32 8.29 -6.29
N TYR A 57 4.14 8.12 -7.61
CA TYR A 57 2.84 8.29 -8.26
C TYR A 57 1.80 7.27 -7.77
N HIS A 58 2.20 6.00 -7.62
CA HIS A 58 1.32 4.94 -7.12
C HIS A 58 0.88 5.21 -5.67
N GLU A 59 1.81 5.62 -4.80
CA GLU A 59 1.46 5.97 -3.42
C GLU A 59 0.61 7.26 -3.34
N SER A 60 0.82 8.21 -4.25
CA SER A 60 0.00 9.43 -4.34
C SER A 60 -1.46 9.11 -4.70
N ILE A 61 -1.67 8.28 -5.74
CA ILE A 61 -3.02 7.85 -6.13
C ILE A 61 -3.71 7.09 -4.99
N LYS A 62 -3.01 6.13 -4.39
CA LYS A 62 -3.54 5.33 -3.27
C LYS A 62 -3.94 6.22 -2.08
N THR A 63 -3.15 7.26 -1.79
CA THR A 63 -3.45 8.23 -0.72
C THR A 63 -4.72 9.03 -1.05
N ILE A 64 -4.86 9.50 -2.30
CA ILE A 64 -6.04 10.24 -2.74
C ILE A 64 -7.30 9.36 -2.66
N ILE A 65 -7.22 8.11 -3.13
CA ILE A 65 -8.35 7.16 -3.04
C ILE A 65 -8.74 6.91 -1.58
N GLY A 66 -7.76 6.66 -0.71
CA GLY A 66 -8.00 6.50 0.73
C GLY A 66 -8.73 7.70 1.32
N PHE A 67 -8.24 8.92 1.04
CA PHE A 67 -8.85 10.16 1.51
C PHE A 67 -10.30 10.33 1.03
N LEU A 68 -10.58 10.08 -0.25
CA LEU A 68 -11.94 10.22 -0.80
C LEU A 68 -12.93 9.23 -0.17
N ILE A 69 -12.50 7.99 0.07
CA ILE A 69 -13.32 6.97 0.74
C ILE A 69 -13.59 7.40 2.19
N GLU A 70 -12.57 7.81 2.93
CA GLU A 70 -12.72 8.27 4.31
C GLU A 70 -13.65 9.48 4.40
N TYR A 71 -13.51 10.45 3.49
CA TYR A 71 -14.38 11.62 3.41
C TYR A 71 -15.85 11.22 3.14
N TYR A 72 -16.08 10.30 2.20
CA TYR A 72 -17.42 9.81 1.92
C TYR A 72 -18.04 9.13 3.14
N LEU A 73 -17.33 8.17 3.77
CA LEU A 73 -17.82 7.47 4.95
C LEU A 73 -18.11 8.44 6.10
N PHE A 74 -17.25 9.44 6.29
CA PHE A 74 -17.46 10.51 7.26
C PHE A 74 -18.73 11.30 6.97
N SER A 75 -18.95 11.69 5.71
CA SER A 75 -20.14 12.44 5.28
C SER A 75 -21.45 11.66 5.49
N GLN A 76 -21.39 10.33 5.38
CA GLN A 76 -22.54 9.44 5.59
C GLN A 76 -22.75 9.07 7.06
N GLY A 77 -21.90 9.55 7.98
CA GLY A 77 -21.98 9.19 9.39
C GLY A 77 -21.60 7.74 9.69
N ILE A 78 -20.92 7.06 8.77
CA ILE A 78 -20.50 5.66 8.92
C ILE A 78 -19.24 5.63 9.77
N GLU A 79 -19.20 4.76 10.78
CA GLU A 79 -17.98 4.52 11.56
C GLU A 79 -16.95 3.76 10.72
N PHE A 80 -15.71 4.24 10.73
CA PHE A 80 -14.58 3.55 10.08
C PHE A 80 -13.31 3.70 10.91
N PHE A 81 -12.34 2.83 10.63
CA PHE A 81 -11.01 2.92 11.20
C PHE A 81 -10.07 3.53 10.18
N GLN A 82 -9.40 4.61 10.55
CA GLN A 82 -8.30 5.14 9.76
C GLN A 82 -7.05 4.30 9.99
N LEU A 83 -6.42 3.89 8.90
CA LEU A 83 -5.07 3.33 8.91
C LEU A 83 -4.08 4.47 8.77
N VAL A 84 -3.80 5.17 9.86
CA VAL A 84 -2.73 6.18 9.87
C VAL A 84 -1.39 5.44 9.93
N VAL A 85 -0.66 5.44 8.81
CA VAL A 85 0.74 5.02 8.79
C VAL A 85 1.55 6.15 9.43
N GLN A 86 1.93 5.99 10.70
CA GLN A 86 2.89 6.91 11.31
C GLN A 86 4.30 6.56 10.82
N PRO A 87 5.16 7.55 10.51
CA PRO A 87 6.59 7.30 10.30
C PRO A 87 7.15 6.74 11.62
N VAL A 88 7.38 5.44 11.67
CA VAL A 88 7.92 4.79 12.86
C VAL A 88 9.43 4.98 12.87
N ASN A 89 9.97 5.49 13.97
CA ASN A 89 11.38 5.32 14.28
C ASN A 89 11.67 3.82 14.34
N ARG A 90 12.58 3.36 13.47
CA ARG A 90 13.09 1.99 13.25
C ARG A 90 12.55 0.92 14.20
N GLY A 91 11.81 -0.04 13.65
CA GLY A 91 11.95 -1.43 14.09
C GLY A 91 10.70 -2.29 14.19
N ARG A 92 9.48 -1.74 14.29
CA ARG A 92 8.26 -2.58 14.34
C ARG A 92 7.06 -1.88 13.71
N ASN A 93 6.49 -2.48 12.67
CA ASN A 93 5.29 -2.01 12.00
C ASN A 93 4.08 -2.31 12.91
N ARG A 94 3.63 -1.30 13.68
CA ARG A 94 2.37 -1.39 14.45
C ARG A 94 1.36 -0.44 13.82
N TYR A 95 0.42 -0.97 13.06
CA TYR A 95 -0.79 -0.25 12.66
C TYR A 95 -1.57 0.12 13.94
N ARG A 96 -1.73 1.41 14.21
CA ARG A 96 -2.65 1.87 15.25
C ARG A 96 -3.96 2.25 14.55
N LEU A 97 -4.98 1.45 14.76
CA LEU A 97 -6.33 1.75 14.30
C LEU A 97 -6.89 2.88 15.16
N SER A 98 -7.12 4.04 14.57
CA SER A 98 -7.88 5.11 15.21
C SER A 98 -9.34 4.96 14.81
N ARG A 99 -10.21 4.76 15.80
CA ARG A 99 -11.66 4.71 15.58
C ARG A 99 -12.15 6.13 15.28
N MET A 100 -12.72 6.35 14.10
CA MET A 100 -13.43 7.58 13.79
C MET A 100 -14.92 7.38 14.02
N ASN A 101 -15.48 8.18 14.93
CA ASN A 101 -16.92 8.31 15.11
C ASN A 101 -17.33 9.71 14.61
N PRO A 102 -18.00 9.81 13.45
CA PRO A 102 -18.40 11.09 12.85
C PRO A 102 -19.30 11.95 13.73
N THR A 103 -20.05 11.34 14.66
CA THR A 103 -20.99 12.01 15.56
C THR A 103 -20.29 12.81 16.67
N THR A 104 -19.02 12.52 16.97
CA THR A 104 -18.28 13.18 18.06
C THR A 104 -17.71 14.56 17.70
N LEU A 105 -17.59 14.91 16.42
CA LEU A 105 -17.05 16.20 15.98
C LEU A 105 -18.10 17.33 15.93
N VAL A 106 -19.39 16.99 15.75
CA VAL A 106 -20.47 18.00 15.68
C VAL A 106 -20.71 18.69 17.03
N LYS A 107 -20.41 18.04 18.16
CA LYS A 107 -20.64 18.63 19.50
C LYS A 107 -19.57 19.62 19.97
N LYS A 108 -18.50 19.87 19.21
CA LYS A 108 -17.42 20.78 19.61
C LYS A 108 -17.51 22.20 19.02
N GLY A 109 -18.57 22.51 18.27
CA GLY A 109 -18.81 23.83 17.65
C GLY A 109 -19.98 24.62 18.23
N ALA A 110 -20.56 24.19 19.35
CA ALA A 110 -21.65 24.89 20.03
C ALA A 110 -21.33 25.05 21.52
N SER A 111 -20.48 26.02 21.84
CA SER A 111 -20.40 26.66 23.16
C SER A 111 -19.77 28.03 23.03
#